data_AF-A0A9D1W2L8-F1
#
_entry.id   AF-A0A9D1W2L8-F1
#
_cell.length_a   1.000
_cell.length_b   1.000
_cell.length_c   1.000
_cell.angle_alpha   90.00
_cell.angle_beta   90.00
_cell.angle_gamma   90.00
#
_symmetry.space_group_name_H-M   'P 1'
#
loop_
_entity.id
_entity.type
_entity.pdbx_description
1 polymer ?
#
loop_
_entity_poly.entity_id
_entity_poly.type
_entity_poly.pdbx_seq_one_letter_code
_entity_poly.pdbx_strand_id
1 'polypeptide(L)'
;DEVIGKLRAEQAELEKGIDTENPFLTAFRQYQNIDKLTRDILIELVDHIKIHEGGYISIVFRFADELRRIQEFIEVNTRNEAV
;
A
#
# COMPACT_ATOMS: atom_id res chain seq x y z
N ASP A 1 26.42 -4.70 15.57
CA ASP A 1 25.35 -3.94 16.26
C ASP A 1 24.50 -3.08 15.34
N GLU A 2 25.08 -2.29 14.43
CA GLU A 2 24.32 -1.40 13.52
C GLU A 2 23.34 -2.14 12.58
N VAL A 3 23.72 -3.32 12.09
CA VAL A 3 22.88 -4.15 11.20
C VAL A 3 21.67 -4.74 11.93
N ILE A 4 21.84 -5.20 13.17
CA ILE A 4 20.76 -5.70 14.03
C ILE A 4 19.81 -4.55 14.39
N GLY A 5 20.35 -3.35 14.63
CA GLY A 5 19.55 -2.13 14.86
C GLY A 5 18.68 -1.76 13.67
N LYS A 6 19.22 -1.82 12.44
CA LYS A 6 18.44 -1.59 11.21
C LYS A 6 17.32 -2.63 11.02
N LEU A 7 17.63 -3.91 11.20
CA LEU A 7 16.63 -4.99 11.09
C LEU A 7 15.49 -4.83 12.11
N ARG A 8 15.80 -4.45 13.35
CA ARG A 8 14.77 -4.18 14.38
C ARG A 8 13.95 -2.93 14.08
N ALA A 9 14.55 -1.88 13.50
CA ALA A 9 13.84 -0.69 13.07
C ALA A 9 12.91 -0.99 11.88
N GLU A 10 13.37 -1.79 10.91
CA GLU A 10 12.53 -2.26 9.80
C GLU A 10 11.37 -3.12 10.29
N GLN A 11 11.58 -4.03 11.24
CA GLN A 11 10.49 -4.78 11.87
C GLN A 11 9.49 -3.86 12.59
N ALA A 12 9.96 -2.89 13.37
CA ALA A 12 9.08 -1.98 14.09
C ALA A 12 8.28 -1.04 13.16
N GLU A 13 8.86 -0.63 12.03
CA GLU A 13 8.17 0.14 10.99
C GLU A 13 7.14 -0.71 10.22
N LEU A 14 7.44 -1.99 9.98
CA LEU A 14 6.49 -2.95 9.40
C LEU A 14 5.31 -3.21 10.35
N GLU A 15 5.58 -3.38 11.65
CA GLU A 15 4.53 -3.56 12.67
C GLU A 15 3.67 -2.30 12.87
N LYS A 16 4.27 -1.10 12.84
CA LYS A 16 3.51 0.16 12.88
C LYS A 16 2.67 0.43 11.63
N GLY A 17 3.08 -0.10 10.48
CA GLY A 17 2.34 0.07 9.22
C GLY A 17 0.96 -0.62 9.20
N ILE A 18 0.74 -1.58 10.10
CA ILE A 18 -0.48 -2.40 10.20
C ILE A 18 -1.26 -2.02 11.49
N ASP A 19 -1.32 -0.74 11.82
CA ASP A 19 -2.34 -0.30 12.78
C ASP A 19 -3.71 -0.27 12.08
N THR A 20 -4.73 -0.86 12.69
CA THR A 20 -6.09 -0.95 12.11
C THR A 20 -6.77 0.41 11.90
N GLU A 21 -6.21 1.48 12.46
CA GLU A 21 -6.63 2.87 12.22
C GLU A 21 -5.90 3.54 11.05
N ASN A 22 -5.02 2.83 10.32
CA ASN A 22 -4.34 3.39 9.15
C ASN A 22 -5.38 3.81 8.09
N PRO A 23 -5.42 5.10 7.69
CA PRO A 23 -6.34 5.60 6.67
C PRO A 23 -6.31 4.79 5.37
N PHE A 24 -5.15 4.25 5.00
CA PHE A 24 -5.01 3.35 3.87
C PHE A 24 -5.83 2.05 4.04
N LEU A 25 -5.70 1.37 5.18
CA LEU A 25 -6.41 0.10 5.43
C LEU A 25 -7.92 0.33 5.54
N THR A 26 -8.35 1.46 6.08
CA THR A 26 -9.75 1.88 6.13
C THR A 26 -10.30 2.07 4.71
N ALA A 27 -9.63 2.87 3.89
CA ALA A 27 -10.04 3.12 2.52
C ALA A 27 -9.98 1.83 1.67
N PHE A 28 -8.96 1.00 1.84
CA PHE A 28 -8.81 -0.27 1.12
C PHE A 28 -9.93 -1.26 1.47
N ARG A 29 -10.33 -1.36 2.75
CA ARG A 29 -11.47 -2.19 3.17
C ARG A 29 -12.80 -1.64 2.68
N GLN A 30 -12.96 -0.32 2.64
CA GLN A 30 -14.17 0.33 2.17
C GLN A 30 -14.35 0.18 0.65
N TYR A 31 -13.26 0.27 -0.10
CA TYR A 31 -13.26 0.23 -1.57
C TYR A 31 -12.62 -1.06 -2.10
N GLN A 32 -13.29 -2.19 -1.90
CA GLN A 32 -12.89 -3.47 -2.49
C GLN A 32 -13.49 -3.67 -3.88
N ASN A 33 -12.74 -4.34 -4.78
CA ASN A 33 -13.22 -4.77 -6.10
C ASN A 33 -13.81 -3.63 -6.96
N ILE A 34 -13.07 -2.53 -7.09
CA ILE A 34 -13.51 -1.32 -7.81
C ILE A 34 -13.73 -1.66 -9.30
N ASP A 35 -14.99 -1.68 -9.72
CA ASP A 35 -15.39 -1.82 -11.14
C ASP A 35 -15.33 -0.48 -11.89
N LYS A 36 -15.58 0.63 -11.18
CA LYS A 36 -15.64 1.97 -11.76
C LYS A 36 -14.97 3.01 -10.87
N LEU A 37 -14.24 3.91 -11.50
CA LEU A 37 -13.63 5.04 -10.84
C LEU A 37 -14.70 6.11 -10.55
N THR A 38 -15.03 6.32 -9.27
CA THR A 38 -15.95 7.38 -8.84
C THR A 38 -15.16 8.58 -8.31
N ARG A 39 -15.84 9.72 -8.16
CA ARG A 39 -15.24 10.93 -7.59
C ARG A 39 -14.70 10.69 -6.18
N ASP A 40 -15.43 9.93 -5.37
CA ASP A 40 -15.04 9.66 -3.98
C ASP A 40 -13.78 8.80 -3.93
N ILE A 41 -13.71 7.75 -4.76
CA ILE A 41 -12.52 6.90 -4.94
C ILE A 41 -11.31 7.74 -5.39
N LEU A 42 -11.51 8.67 -6.31
CA LEU A 42 -10.45 9.58 -6.78
C LEU A 42 -9.90 10.45 -5.64
N ILE A 43 -10.78 11.04 -4.83
CA ILE A 43 -10.38 11.93 -3.74
C ILE A 43 -9.60 11.17 -2.67
N GLU A 44 -10.00 9.93 -2.40
CA GLU A 44 -9.51 9.15 -1.28
C GLU A 44 -8.25 8.33 -1.61
N LEU A 45 -8.23 7.66 -2.77
CA LEU A 45 -7.17 6.71 -3.12
C LEU A 45 -6.14 7.26 -4.10
N VAL A 46 -6.49 8.28 -4.89
CA VAL A 46 -5.62 8.79 -5.97
C VAL A 46 -4.85 10.02 -5.49
N ASP A 47 -3.55 10.01 -5.77
CA ASP A 47 -2.68 11.16 -5.56
C ASP A 47 -2.75 12.09 -6.77
N HIS A 48 -2.43 11.56 -7.94
CA HIS A 48 -2.53 12.30 -9.19
C HIS A 48 -2.75 11.39 -10.40
N ILE A 49 -3.20 12.00 -11.49
CA ILE A 49 -3.40 11.34 -12.78
C ILE A 49 -2.40 11.93 -13.76
N LYS A 50 -1.66 11.07 -14.45
CA LYS A 50 -0.75 11.46 -15.53
C LYS A 50 -1.44 11.23 -16.87
N ILE A 51 -1.44 12.25 -17.71
CA ILE A 51 -1.92 12.19 -19.09
C ILE A 51 -0.71 12.25 -19.99
N HIS A 52 -0.58 11.27 -20.87
CA HIS A 52 0.54 11.15 -21.80
C HIS A 52 0.10 11.50 -23.22
N GLU A 53 1.07 11.81 -24.08
CA GLU A 53 0.83 11.95 -25.52
C GLU A 53 0.23 10.66 -26.08
N GLY A 54 -0.69 10.81 -27.04
CA GLY A 54 -1.44 9.67 -27.59
C GLY A 54 -2.62 9.19 -26.73
N GLY A 55 -2.92 9.88 -25.61
CA GLY A 55 -4.13 9.64 -24.82
C GLY A 55 -4.02 8.53 -23.77
N TYR A 56 -2.81 8.02 -23.51
CA TYR A 56 -2.58 7.09 -22.42
C TYR A 56 -2.71 7.79 -21.06
N ILE A 57 -3.29 7.09 -20.08
CA ILE A 57 -3.51 7.62 -18.74
C ILE A 57 -2.84 6.69 -17.72
N SER A 58 -2.14 7.25 -16.76
CA SER A 58 -1.67 6.53 -15.57
C SER A 58 -2.32 7.11 -14.32
N ILE A 59 -2.86 6.26 -13.47
CA ILE A 59 -3.42 6.64 -12.17
C ILE A 59 -2.37 6.33 -11.11
N VAL A 60 -1.94 7.34 -10.36
CA VAL A 60 -0.99 7.18 -9.26
C VAL A 60 -1.75 7.17 -7.95
N PHE A 61 -1.70 6.06 -7.25
CA PHE A 61 -2.33 5.90 -5.95
C PHE A 61 -1.49 6.57 -4.86
N ARG A 62 -2.16 7.21 -3.90
CA ARG A 62 -1.53 7.89 -2.76
C ARG A 62 -0.76 6.94 -1.84
N PHE A 63 -1.22 5.69 -1.77
CA PHE A 63 -0.72 4.70 -0.82
C PHE A 63 0.08 3.59 -1.50
N ALA A 64 0.80 3.92 -2.58
CA ALA A 64 1.58 2.94 -3.33
C ALA A 64 2.69 2.30 -2.48
N ASP A 65 3.24 3.04 -1.52
CA ASP A 65 4.31 2.57 -0.64
C ASP A 65 3.76 1.60 0.41
N GLU A 66 2.61 1.92 0.99
CA GLU A 66 1.89 1.10 1.96
C GLU A 66 1.40 -0.21 1.33
N LEU A 67 0.87 -0.15 0.10
CA LEU A 67 0.53 -1.34 -0.70
C LEU A 67 1.72 -2.26 -0.88
N ARG A 68 2.88 -1.70 -1.28
CA ARG A 68 4.12 -2.46 -1.46
C ARG A 68 4.57 -3.12 -0.15
N ARG A 69 4.56 -2.39 0.96
CA ARG A 69 4.94 -2.93 2.29
C ARG A 69 4.04 -4.08 2.72
N ILE A 70 2.72 -3.99 2.50
CA ILE A 70 1.79 -5.07 2.83
C ILE A 70 2.03 -6.28 1.94
N GLN A 71 2.27 -6.07 0.65
CA GLN A 71 2.59 -7.16 -0.25
C GLN A 71 3.89 -7.87 0.16
N GLU A 72 4.94 -7.12 0.49
CA GLU A 72 6.20 -7.66 1.01
C GLU A 72 5.98 -8.42 2.33
N PHE A 73 5.18 -7.87 3.25
CA PHE A 73 4.82 -8.54 4.50
C PHE A 73 4.10 -9.88 4.27
N ILE A 74 3.12 -9.92 3.34
CA ILE A 74 2.41 -11.16 2.98
C ILE A 74 3.39 -12.16 2.37
N GLU A 75 4.22 -11.75 1.40
CA GLU A 75 5.18 -12.63 0.73
C GLU A 75 6.19 -13.27 1.71
N VAL A 76 6.71 -12.48 2.65
CA VAL A 76 7.64 -12.96 3.68
C VAL A 76 6.97 -13.95 4.62
N ASN A 77 5.76 -13.65 5.11
CA ASN A 77 5.08 -14.51 6.08
C ASN A 77 4.46 -15.77 5.46
N THR A 78 3.90 -15.69 4.25
CA THR A 78 3.41 -16.87 3.52
C THR A 78 4.56 -17.82 3.16
N ARG A 79 5.78 -17.32 2.92
CA ARG A 79 6.97 -18.18 2.77
C ARG A 79 7.38 -18.85 4.07
N ASN A 80 7.26 -18.17 5.21
CA ASN A 80 7.59 -18.74 6.52
C ASN A 80 6.60 -19.82 6.98
N GLU A 81 5.32 -19.77 6.57
CA GLU A 81 4.35 -20.83 6.88
C GLU A 81 4.57 -22.12 6.06
N ALA A 82 5.33 -22.05 4.96
CA ALA A 82 5.59 -23.19 4.08
C ALA A 82 6.90 -23.96 4.41
N VAL A 83 7.57 -23.64 5.51
CA VAL A 83 8.84 -24.26 5.97
C VAL A 83 8.68 -24.94 7.32
#